data_AF-A0A661E4M3-F1
#
_entry.id   AF-A0A661E4M3-F1
#
_cell.length_a   1.000
_cell.length_b   1.000
_cell.length_c   1.000
_cell.angle_alpha   90.00
_cell.angle_beta   90.00
_cell.angle_gamma   90.00
#
_symmetry.space_group_name_H-M   'P 1'
#
loop_
_entity.id
_entity.type
_entity.pdbx_description
1 polymer ?
#
loop_
_entity_poly.entity_id
_entity_poly.type
_entity_poly.pdbx_seq_one_letter_code
_entity_poly.pdbx_strand_id
1 'polypeptide(L)'
;IRKACGRAKQVIIYTYHERKAQIWWQQQQQKLQRFNNLTVLHINAEGVDMMVKRTMDLQCNIQDGEIYLADDNCSFSITVDSP
;
A
#
# COMPACT_ATOMS: atom_id res chain seq x y z
N ILE A 1 1.10 5.46 14.34
CA ILE A 1 2.40 4.79 14.09
C ILE A 1 3.05 4.31 15.38
N ARG A 2 3.59 5.17 16.27
CA ARG A 2 4.20 4.73 17.55
C ARG A 2 3.39 3.70 18.34
N LYS A 3 2.09 3.94 18.52
CA LYS A 3 1.18 3.03 19.24
C LYS A 3 1.08 1.66 18.56
N ALA A 4 1.09 1.61 17.22
CA ALA A 4 1.08 0.36 16.46
C ALA A 4 2.42 -0.36 16.61
N CYS A 5 3.55 0.35 16.45
CA CYS A 5 4.90 -0.21 16.61
C CYS A 5 5.14 -0.78 18.02
N GLY A 6 4.53 -0.19 19.06
CA GLY A 6 4.61 -0.70 20.43
C GLY A 6 3.64 -1.85 20.76
N ARG A 7 2.74 -2.24 19.84
CA ARG A 7 1.70 -3.28 20.08
C ARG A 7 1.79 -4.47 19.14
N ALA A 8 2.49 -4.35 18.01
CA ALA A 8 2.56 -5.39 16.98
C ALA A 8 4.01 -5.81 16.73
N LYS A 9 4.20 -7.08 16.33
CA LYS A 9 5.51 -7.60 15.92
C LYS A 9 6.00 -6.98 14.61
N GLN A 10 5.09 -6.65 13.71
CA GLN A 10 5.36 -6.01 12.42
C GLN A 10 4.26 -4.98 12.15
N VAL A 11 4.65 -3.82 11.60
CA VAL A 11 3.76 -2.74 11.20
C VAL A 11 4.09 -2.36 9.77
N ILE A 12 3.08 -2.35 8.90
CA ILE A 12 3.22 -1.91 7.52
C ILE A 12 2.28 -0.72 7.31
N ILE A 13 2.78 0.36 6.71
CA ILE A 13 1.98 1.49 6.25
C ILE A 13 1.96 1.46 4.73
N TYR A 14 0.76 1.33 4.16
CA TYR A 14 0.53 1.55 2.74
C TYR A 14 0.07 2.99 2.54
N THR A 15 0.91 3.77 1.88
CA THR A 15 0.58 5.12 1.44
C THR A 15 0.03 5.07 0.02
N TYR A 16 -0.89 5.97 -0.31
CA TYR A 16 -1.44 6.16 -1.64
C TYR A 16 -1.36 7.66 -1.98
N HIS A 17 -1.57 8.01 -3.26
CA HIS A 17 -1.53 9.40 -3.74
C HIS A 17 -0.13 10.04 -3.61
N GLU A 18 0.75 9.69 -4.54
CA GLU A 18 2.20 9.98 -4.60
C GLU A 18 2.61 11.31 -3.99
N ARG A 19 2.13 12.45 -4.51
CA ARG A 19 2.54 13.78 -4.03
C ARG A 19 2.30 14.00 -2.53
N LYS A 20 1.16 13.55 -2.00
CA LYS A 20 0.84 13.71 -0.57
C LYS A 20 1.67 12.75 0.27
N ALA A 21 1.87 11.52 -0.21
CA ALA A 21 2.71 10.52 0.44
C ALA A 21 4.16 10.99 0.55
N GLN A 22 4.74 11.55 -0.52
CA GLN A 22 6.11 12.05 -0.55
C GLN A 22 6.35 13.17 0.46
N ILE A 23 5.46 14.19 0.48
CA ILE A 23 5.54 15.30 1.44
C ILE A 23 5.43 14.79 2.87
N TRP A 24 4.48 13.88 3.11
CA TRP A 24 4.30 13.27 4.43
C TRP A 24 5.55 12.49 4.85
N TRP A 25 6.14 11.70 3.95
CA TRP A 25 7.29 10.87 4.25
C TRP A 25 8.52 11.70 4.60
N GLN A 26 8.82 12.75 3.82
CA GLN A 26 9.90 13.70 4.11
C GLN A 26 9.80 14.30 5.53
N GLN A 27 8.59 14.56 6.03
CA GLN A 27 8.36 15.13 7.36
C GLN A 27 8.46 14.10 8.50
N GLN A 28 8.18 12.82 8.22
CA GLN A 28 8.06 11.78 9.24
C GLN A 28 9.26 10.82 9.30
N GLN A 29 9.97 10.61 8.20
CA GLN A 29 10.99 9.55 8.05
C GLN A 29 11.99 9.54 9.21
N GLN A 30 12.61 10.68 9.56
CA GLN A 30 13.58 10.76 10.65
C GLN A 30 12.99 10.33 12.01
N LYS A 31 11.74 10.68 12.31
CA LYS A 31 11.08 10.32 13.58
C LYS A 31 10.70 8.84 13.64
N LEU A 32 10.51 8.23 12.47
CA LEU A 32 10.03 6.86 12.32
C LEU A 32 11.16 5.84 12.16
N GLN A 33 12.37 6.26 11.76
CA GLN A 33 13.57 5.41 11.63
C GLN A 33 13.91 4.59 12.89
N ARG A 34 13.53 5.05 14.08
CA ARG A 34 13.74 4.31 15.34
C ARG A 34 12.95 3.00 15.47
N PHE A 35 11.90 2.81 14.65
CA PHE A 35 11.06 1.62 14.71
C PHE A 35 11.61 0.57 13.73
N ASN A 36 12.31 -0.42 14.25
CA ASN A 36 12.86 -1.54 13.47
C ASN A 36 11.79 -2.51 12.92
N ASN A 37 10.56 -2.43 13.43
CA ASN A 37 9.43 -3.24 13.01
C ASN A 37 8.45 -2.49 12.07
N LEU A 38 8.85 -1.32 11.56
CA LEU A 38 8.03 -0.51 10.68
C LEU A 38 8.54 -0.58 9.23
N THR A 39 7.64 -0.95 8.33
CA THR A 39 7.83 -0.83 6.87
C THR A 39 6.83 0.19 6.33
N VAL A 40 7.28 1.08 5.46
CA VAL A 40 6.41 2.01 4.75
C VAL A 40 6.53 1.70 3.27
N LEU A 41 5.41 1.54 2.60
CA LEU A 41 5.29 1.21 1.20
C LEU A 41 4.33 2.18 0.52
N HIS A 42 4.56 2.46 -0.75
CA HIS A 42 3.66 3.22 -1.62
C HIS A 42 2.94 2.26 -2.55
N ILE A 43 1.61 2.30 -2.59
CA ILE A 43 0.81 1.49 -3.50
C ILE A 43 0.44 2.32 -4.73
N ASN A 44 0.83 1.83 -5.92
CA ASN A 44 0.39 2.37 -7.19
C ASN A 44 -0.76 1.50 -7.70
N ALA A 45 -1.97 2.03 -7.60
CA ALA A 45 -3.20 1.31 -7.91
C ALA A 45 -4.20 2.27 -8.59
N GLU A 46 -3.80 2.85 -9.71
CA GLU A 46 -4.66 3.79 -10.44
C GLU A 46 -5.88 3.07 -11.03
N GLY A 47 -7.08 3.64 -10.84
CA GLY A 47 -8.33 3.13 -11.41
C GLY A 47 -8.97 1.95 -10.68
N VAL A 48 -8.33 1.38 -9.65
CA VAL A 48 -8.87 0.22 -8.90
C VAL A 48 -10.20 0.53 -8.19
N ASP A 49 -10.52 1.81 -7.97
CA ASP A 49 -11.80 2.26 -7.44
C ASP A 49 -12.97 1.89 -8.37
N MET A 50 -12.72 1.70 -9.66
CA MET A 50 -13.73 1.21 -10.62
C MET A 50 -14.18 -0.23 -10.34
N MET A 51 -13.40 -1.02 -9.59
CA MET A 51 -13.76 -2.39 -9.21
C MET A 51 -14.79 -2.46 -8.08
N VAL A 52 -15.08 -1.33 -7.41
CA VAL A 52 -15.95 -1.31 -6.24
C VAL A 52 -17.39 -1.67 -6.63
N LYS A 53 -17.88 -2.78 -6.09
CA LYS A 53 -19.25 -3.30 -6.27
C LYS A 53 -19.82 -3.73 -4.91
N ARG A 54 -21.15 -3.87 -4.82
CA ARG A 54 -21.82 -4.37 -3.60
C ARG A 54 -21.35 -5.78 -3.21
N THR A 55 -21.07 -6.61 -4.22
CA THR A 55 -20.46 -7.93 -4.10
C THR A 55 -19.28 -7.97 -5.08
N MET A 56 -18.11 -8.46 -4.66
CA MET A 56 -16.87 -8.43 -5.43
C MET A 56 -16.27 -9.82 -5.62
N ASP A 57 -16.44 -10.35 -6.83
CA ASP A 57 -15.71 -11.44 -7.50
C ASP A 57 -14.25 -11.11 -7.87
N LEU A 58 -13.27 -11.10 -6.96
CA LEU A 58 -11.89 -10.70 -7.30
C LEU A 58 -10.92 -11.88 -7.42
N GLN A 59 -10.22 -11.97 -8.55
CA GLN A 59 -9.01 -12.79 -8.72
C GLN A 59 -7.77 -11.93 -8.50
N CYS A 60 -6.84 -12.40 -7.65
CA CYS A 60 -5.59 -11.72 -7.34
C CYS A 60 -4.41 -12.67 -7.55
N ASN A 61 -3.48 -12.29 -8.43
CA ASN A 61 -2.21 -12.98 -8.64
C ASN A 61 -1.06 -12.07 -8.21
N ILE A 62 -0.10 -12.62 -7.45
CA ILE A 62 1.09 -11.88 -7.02
C ILE A 62 2.31 -12.61 -7.58
N GLN A 63 3.08 -11.93 -8.42
CA GLN A 63 4.24 -12.50 -9.07
C GLN A 63 5.30 -11.41 -9.28
N ASP A 64 6.56 -11.72 -8.95
CA ASP A 64 7.72 -10.85 -9.20
C ASP A 64 7.57 -9.39 -8.71
N GLY A 65 6.82 -9.18 -7.62
CA GLY A 65 6.58 -7.86 -7.02
C GLY A 65 5.40 -7.09 -7.62
N GLU A 66 4.71 -7.67 -8.60
CA GLU A 66 3.52 -7.13 -9.22
C GLU A 66 2.26 -7.87 -8.72
N ILE A 67 1.19 -7.11 -8.54
CA ILE A 67 -0.12 -7.63 -8.14
C ILE A 67 -1.06 -7.41 -9.33
N TYR A 68 -1.49 -8.50 -9.96
CA TYR A 68 -2.53 -8.47 -10.98
C TYR A 68 -3.89 -8.76 -10.33
N LEU A 69 -4.79 -7.78 -10.36
CA LEU A 69 -6.12 -7.86 -9.78
C LEU A 69 -7.17 -7.77 -10.88
N ALA A 70 -8.07 -8.75 -10.96
CA ALA A 70 -9.08 -8.83 -12.01
C ALA A 70 -10.45 -9.24 -11.46
N ASP A 71 -11.51 -8.80 -12.14
CA ASP A 71 -12.86 -9.34 -12.03
C ASP A 71 -13.42 -9.65 -13.43
N ASP A 72 -14.71 -9.95 -13.55
CA ASP A 72 -15.34 -10.28 -14.84
C ASP A 72 -15.35 -9.13 -15.87
N ASN A 73 -15.13 -7.88 -15.44
CA ASN A 73 -15.29 -6.68 -16.28
C ASN A 73 -13.97 -5.94 -16.53
N CYS A 74 -13.09 -5.88 -15.53
CA CYS A 74 -11.87 -5.09 -15.58
C CYS A 74 -10.70 -5.78 -14.86
N SER A 75 -9.50 -5.36 -15.23
CA SER A 75 -8.26 -5.83 -14.60
C SER A 75 -7.27 -4.68 -14.45
N PHE A 76 -6.53 -4.69 -13.34
CA PHE A 76 -5.53 -3.69 -13.00
C PHE A 76 -4.22 -4.37 -12.60
N SER A 77 -3.12 -3.77 -13.02
CA SER A 77 -1.79 -4.06 -12.45
C SER A 77 -1.51 -3.05 -11.35
N ILE A 78 -1.08 -3.57 -10.20
CA ILE A 78 -0.78 -2.83 -8.99
C ILE A 78 0.66 -3.11 -8.60
N THR A 79 1.43 -2.07 -8.30
CA THR A 79 2.80 -2.19 -7.78
C THR A 79 2.91 -1.60 -6.38
N VAL A 80 3.92 -2.08 -5.65
CA VAL A 80 4.21 -1.61 -4.30
C VAL A 80 5.69 -1.29 -4.18
N ASP A 81 5.99 -0.01 -3.98
CA ASP A 81 7.36 0.49 -3.93
C ASP A 81 7.71 1.04 -2.54
N SER A 82 9.01 1.18 -2.25
CA SER A 82 9.42 1.94 -1.06
C SER A 82 9.31 3.45 -1.36
N PRO A 83 8.77 4.27 -0.44
CA PRO A 83 8.55 5.71 -0.64
C PRO A 83 9.82 6.56 -0.56
#